data_AF-A0A0N7KX69-F1
#
_entry.id   AF-A0A0N7KX69-F1
#
_cell.length_a   1.000
_cell.length_b   1.000
_cell.length_c   1.000
_cell.angle_alpha   90.00
_cell.angle_beta   90.00
_cell.angle_gamma   90.00
#
_symmetry.space_group_name_H-M   'P 1'
#
loop_
_entity.id
_entity.type
_entity.pdbx_description
1 polymer ?
#
loop_
_entity_poly.entity_id
_entity_poly.type
_entity_poly.pdbx_seq_one_letter_code
_entity_poly.pdbx_strand_id
1 'polypeptide(L)'
;MIILRVYRGVADHFPIRVSEWLMLWPAFGLWVALQSSPDMFQTSPSFAYLADWADEGTWSAVIGLCGIARLTALTINGTFKGFAFSPHIRAGASIIGVLMWSQISLGFFMAFVNAGGAPSGVVAWSTMVLLELVNSYRSWSDVGKNAAGRE
;
A
#
# COMPACT_ATOMS: atom_id res chain seq x y z
N MET A 1 11.67 10.33 26.23
CA MET A 1 11.76 10.87 24.85
C MET A 1 10.80 10.12 23.94
N ILE A 2 9.89 10.83 23.29
CA ILE A 2 8.88 10.25 22.38
C ILE A 2 9.56 9.54 21.20
N ILE A 3 10.61 10.13 20.63
CA ILE A 3 11.39 9.56 19.52
C ILE A 3 11.96 8.17 19.87
N LEU A 4 12.56 8.02 21.05
CA LEU A 4 13.06 6.71 21.52
C LEU A 4 11.94 5.68 21.73
N ARG A 5 10.72 6.11 22.10
CA ARG A 5 9.56 5.23 22.21
C ARG A 5 9.05 4.78 20.83
N VAL A 6 8.96 5.70 19.88
CA VAL A 6 8.60 5.41 18.48
C VAL A 6 9.61 4.43 17.88
N TYR A 7 10.90 4.72 18.01
CA TYR A 7 11.97 3.87 17.46
C TYR A 7 11.94 2.45 18.03
N ARG A 8 11.89 2.30 19.36
CA ARG A 8 11.81 0.97 20.00
C ARG A 8 10.53 0.23 19.61
N GLY A 9 9.41 0.93 19.57
CA GLY A 9 8.13 0.37 19.18
C GLY A 9 8.08 -0.14 17.73
N VAL A 10 8.70 0.61 16.81
CA VAL A 10 8.88 0.17 15.42
C VAL A 10 9.84 -1.01 15.35
N ALA A 11 11.00 -0.94 15.99
CA ALA A 11 12.02 -1.99 15.97
C ALA A 11 11.49 -3.33 16.51
N ASP A 12 10.74 -3.30 17.61
CA ASP A 12 10.17 -4.51 18.25
C ASP A 12 9.18 -5.25 17.33
N HIS A 13 8.42 -4.52 16.50
CA HIS A 13 7.40 -5.11 15.61
C HIS A 13 7.85 -5.25 14.16
N PHE A 14 9.00 -4.71 13.80
CA PHE A 14 9.52 -4.69 12.44
C PHE A 14 9.57 -6.09 11.81
N PRO A 15 10.11 -7.15 12.47
CA PRO A 15 10.22 -8.48 11.86
C PRO A 15 8.88 -9.10 11.46
N ILE A 16 7.82 -8.82 12.22
CA ILE A 16 6.47 -9.34 11.98
C ILE A 16 5.75 -8.51 10.91
N ARG A 17 6.11 -7.24 10.78
CA ARG A 17 5.43 -6.25 9.91
C ARG A 17 6.27 -5.83 8.70
N VAL A 18 7.34 -6.55 8.35
CA VAL A 18 8.25 -6.20 7.24
C VAL A 18 7.50 -5.95 5.95
N SER A 19 6.49 -6.78 5.63
CA SER A 19 5.70 -6.64 4.41
C SER A 19 4.83 -5.37 4.41
N GLU A 20 4.36 -4.90 5.56
CA GLU A 20 3.62 -3.63 5.65
C GLU A 20 4.54 -2.43 5.40
N TRP A 21 5.76 -2.47 5.95
CA TRP A 21 6.80 -1.48 5.71
C TRP A 21 7.30 -1.50 4.27
N LEU A 22 7.48 -2.68 3.68
CA LEU A 22 7.90 -2.85 2.30
C LEU A 22 6.92 -2.17 1.34
N MET A 23 5.61 -2.22 1.61
CA MET A 23 4.58 -1.59 0.79
C MET A 23 4.61 -0.05 0.81
N LEU A 24 5.35 0.58 1.73
CA LEU A 24 5.61 2.02 1.64
C LEU A 24 6.53 2.36 0.46
N TRP A 25 7.46 1.46 0.11
CA TRP A 25 8.39 1.70 -0.98
C TRP A 25 7.71 1.88 -2.34
N PRO A 26 6.88 0.95 -2.84
CA PRO A 26 6.19 1.15 -4.11
C PRO A 26 5.18 2.32 -4.05
N ALA A 27 4.54 2.57 -2.91
CA ALA A 27 3.61 3.70 -2.77
C ALA A 27 4.33 5.05 -2.90
N PHE A 28 5.37 5.28 -2.10
CA PHE A 28 6.13 6.54 -2.17
C PHE A 28 6.99 6.63 -3.44
N GLY A 29 7.55 5.51 -3.89
CA GLY A 29 8.33 5.44 -5.13
C GLY A 29 7.50 5.83 -6.34
N LEU A 30 6.29 5.27 -6.48
CA LEU A 30 5.39 5.63 -7.58
C LEU A 30 4.84 7.06 -7.41
N TRP A 31 4.52 7.49 -6.19
CA TRP A 31 4.11 8.87 -5.93
C TRP A 31 5.17 9.88 -6.40
N VAL A 32 6.42 9.69 -6.00
CA VAL A 32 7.55 10.53 -6.43
C VAL A 32 7.77 10.43 -7.94
N ALA A 33 7.69 9.24 -8.52
CA ALA A 33 7.86 9.04 -9.96
C ALA A 33 6.86 9.87 -10.78
N LEU A 34 5.58 9.84 -10.41
CA LEU A 34 4.52 10.65 -11.05
C LEU A 34 4.70 12.15 -10.83
N GLN A 35 5.27 12.57 -9.69
CA GLN A 35 5.60 13.99 -9.48
C GLN A 35 6.81 14.42 -10.33
N SER A 36 7.75 13.51 -10.58
CA SER A 36 9.00 13.80 -11.29
C SER A 36 8.89 13.73 -12.81
N SER A 37 7.87 13.06 -13.33
CA SER A 37 7.66 12.85 -14.77
C SER A 37 6.20 13.13 -15.14
N PRO A 38 5.76 14.40 -15.12
CA PRO A 38 4.35 14.80 -15.26
C PRO A 38 3.71 14.45 -16.63
N ASP A 39 4.49 13.91 -17.55
CA ASP A 39 4.11 13.42 -18.86
C ASP A 39 4.18 11.87 -18.98
N MET A 40 4.28 11.16 -17.86
CA MET A 40 4.44 9.69 -17.83
C MET A 40 3.25 8.98 -18.50
N PHE A 41 2.04 9.52 -18.30
CA PHE A 41 0.82 8.94 -18.84
C PHE A 41 0.71 9.11 -20.37
N GLN A 42 1.28 10.18 -20.93
CA GLN A 42 1.29 10.45 -22.37
C GLN A 42 2.42 9.73 -23.09
N THR A 43 3.54 9.48 -22.40
CA THR A 43 4.75 8.90 -22.99
C THR A 43 4.77 7.38 -23.01
N SER A 44 4.02 6.73 -22.12
CA SER A 44 4.02 5.27 -22.00
C SER A 44 2.64 4.67 -22.22
N PRO A 45 2.47 3.78 -23.21
CA PRO A 45 1.21 3.06 -23.45
C PRO A 45 0.75 2.22 -22.25
N SER A 46 1.66 1.90 -21.32
CA SER A 46 1.33 1.09 -20.13
C SER A 46 0.39 1.82 -19.16
N PHE A 47 0.28 3.13 -19.27
CA PHE A 47 -0.60 3.97 -18.44
C PHE A 47 -1.89 4.39 -19.15
N ALA A 48 -2.10 4.01 -20.42
CA ALA A 48 -3.21 4.49 -21.25
C ALA A 48 -4.58 4.38 -20.55
N TYR A 49 -4.89 3.22 -19.96
CA TYR A 49 -6.16 3.01 -19.26
C TYR A 49 -6.23 3.69 -17.89
N LEU A 50 -5.10 3.93 -17.23
CA LEU A 50 -5.10 4.73 -16.01
C LEU A 50 -5.40 6.19 -16.34
N ALA A 51 -4.88 6.69 -17.47
CA ALA A 51 -5.14 8.03 -17.98
C ALA A 51 -6.61 8.24 -18.38
N ASP A 52 -7.29 7.20 -18.86
CA ASP A 52 -8.74 7.25 -19.16
C ASP A 52 -9.60 7.41 -17.91
N TRP A 53 -9.12 6.93 -16.75
CA TRP A 53 -9.86 6.97 -15.50
C TRP A 53 -9.62 8.25 -14.70
N ALA A 54 -8.37 8.70 -14.65
CA ALA A 54 -8.00 9.95 -13.99
C ALA A 54 -6.65 10.44 -14.52
N ASP A 55 -6.41 11.74 -14.39
CA ASP A 55 -5.13 12.32 -14.77
C ASP A 55 -4.00 11.89 -13.81
N GLU A 56 -2.77 12.13 -14.24
CA GLU A 56 -1.57 11.74 -13.51
C GLU A 56 -1.51 12.37 -12.12
N GLY A 57 -1.93 13.63 -12.01
CA GLY A 57 -2.00 14.36 -10.74
C GLY A 57 -2.95 13.71 -9.74
N THR A 58 -4.12 13.26 -10.19
CA THR A 58 -5.09 12.56 -9.35
C THR A 58 -4.54 11.21 -8.88
N TRP A 59 -3.94 10.41 -9.76
CA TRP A 59 -3.32 9.14 -9.35
C TRP A 59 -2.19 9.36 -8.36
N SER A 60 -1.34 10.35 -8.61
CA SER A 60 -0.26 10.75 -7.72
C SER A 60 -0.79 11.12 -6.33
N ALA A 61 -1.84 11.94 -6.26
CA ALA A 61 -2.49 12.31 -4.99
C ALA A 61 -3.09 11.10 -4.26
N VAL A 62 -3.82 10.23 -4.96
CA VAL A 62 -4.44 9.02 -4.38
C VAL A 62 -3.37 8.08 -3.81
N ILE A 63 -2.31 7.80 -4.56
CA ILE A 63 -1.21 6.92 -4.14
C ILE A 63 -0.45 7.54 -2.95
N GLY A 64 -0.16 8.85 -3.02
CA GLY A 64 0.50 9.59 -1.94
C GLY A 64 -0.32 9.56 -0.65
N LEU A 65 -1.63 9.83 -0.73
CA LEU A 65 -2.55 9.75 0.41
C LEU A 65 -2.59 8.33 1.01
N CYS A 66 -2.63 7.29 0.17
CA CYS A 66 -2.56 5.90 0.63
C CYS A 66 -1.24 5.60 1.38
N GLY A 67 -0.11 6.05 0.84
CA GLY A 67 1.21 5.91 1.46
C GLY A 67 1.29 6.63 2.81
N ILE A 68 0.80 7.87 2.89
CA ILE A 68 0.77 8.65 4.13
C ILE A 68 -0.15 8.01 5.18
N ALA A 69 -1.35 7.57 4.78
CA ALA A 69 -2.28 6.90 5.68
C ALA A 69 -1.67 5.63 6.27
N ARG A 70 -0.97 4.83 5.44
CA ARG A 70 -0.25 3.63 5.89
C ARG A 70 0.91 3.96 6.82
N LEU A 71 1.75 4.94 6.47
CA LEU A 71 2.86 5.36 7.31
C LEU A 71 2.35 5.80 8.69
N THR A 72 1.27 6.59 8.70
CA THR A 72 0.60 7.03 9.93
C THR A 72 0.10 5.84 10.75
N ALA A 73 -0.57 4.88 10.12
CA ALA A 73 -1.02 3.66 10.77
C ALA A 73 0.17 2.87 11.37
N LEU A 74 1.27 2.70 10.64
CA LEU A 74 2.46 1.99 11.12
C LEU A 74 3.14 2.71 12.29
N THR A 75 3.28 4.04 12.22
CA THR A 75 3.89 4.83 13.28
C THR A 75 3.06 4.80 14.56
N ILE A 76 1.74 5.00 14.47
CA ILE A 76 0.84 4.94 15.64
C ILE A 76 0.86 3.55 16.25
N ASN A 77 0.72 2.50 15.42
CA ASN A 77 0.69 1.11 15.87
C ASN A 77 2.04 0.55 16.34
N GLY A 78 3.16 1.17 15.96
CA GLY A 78 4.47 0.89 16.54
C GLY A 78 4.64 1.54 17.91
N THR A 79 4.09 2.75 18.09
CA THR A 79 4.38 3.60 19.27
C THR A 79 3.56 3.25 20.50
N PHE A 80 2.27 2.91 20.34
CA PHE A 80 1.37 2.64 21.46
C PHE A 80 1.25 1.12 21.72
N LYS A 81 2.10 0.60 22.61
CA LYS A 81 1.98 -0.81 23.09
C LYS A 81 0.63 -0.98 23.80
N GLY A 82 -0.20 -1.91 23.31
CA GLY A 82 -1.51 -2.24 23.91
C GLY A 82 -2.72 -1.55 23.31
N PHE A 83 -2.59 -0.87 22.16
CA PHE A 83 -3.75 -0.29 21.49
C PHE A 83 -4.66 -1.39 20.89
N ALA A 84 -5.81 -1.64 21.54
CA ALA A 84 -6.72 -2.74 21.18
C ALA A 84 -7.24 -2.67 19.73
N PHE A 85 -7.31 -1.48 19.13
CA PHE A 85 -7.75 -1.29 17.75
C PHE A 85 -6.61 -1.38 16.72
N SER A 86 -5.38 -1.67 17.17
CA SER A 86 -4.20 -1.73 16.30
C SER A 86 -4.34 -2.68 15.10
N PRO A 87 -4.89 -3.91 15.27
CA PRO A 87 -5.11 -4.82 14.15
C PRO A 87 -6.16 -4.31 13.15
N HIS A 88 -7.21 -3.62 13.61
CA HIS A 88 -8.26 -3.09 12.72
C HIS A 88 -7.75 -1.95 11.84
N ILE A 89 -6.94 -1.05 12.40
CA ILE A 89 -6.33 0.05 11.61
C ILE A 89 -5.38 -0.53 10.55
N ARG A 90 -4.58 -1.55 10.90
CA ARG A 90 -3.69 -2.24 9.94
C ARG A 90 -4.47 -2.96 8.85
N ALA A 91 -5.54 -3.67 9.21
CA ALA A 91 -6.42 -4.31 8.24
C ALA A 91 -7.06 -3.29 7.30
N GLY A 92 -7.57 -2.17 7.83
CA GLY A 92 -8.13 -1.08 7.03
C GLY A 92 -7.12 -0.50 6.04
N ALA A 93 -5.90 -0.19 6.49
CA ALA A 93 -4.83 0.30 5.61
C ALA A 93 -4.44 -0.72 4.51
N SER A 94 -4.48 -2.01 4.83
CA SER A 94 -4.23 -3.09 3.87
C SER A 94 -5.37 -3.21 2.86
N ILE A 95 -6.63 -3.11 3.28
CA ILE A 95 -7.80 -3.15 2.39
C ILE A 95 -7.79 -1.95 1.42
N ILE A 96 -7.50 -0.74 1.91
CA ILE A 96 -7.34 0.44 1.04
C ILE A 96 -6.21 0.19 0.02
N GLY A 97 -5.09 -0.39 0.47
CA GLY A 97 -4.00 -0.81 -0.41
C GLY A 97 -4.46 -1.81 -1.48
N VAL A 98 -5.21 -2.85 -1.11
CA VAL A 98 -5.77 -3.84 -2.06
C VAL A 98 -6.59 -3.12 -3.14
N LEU A 99 -7.50 -2.24 -2.76
CA LEU A 99 -8.36 -1.53 -3.71
C LEU A 99 -7.54 -0.67 -4.67
N MET A 100 -6.60 0.11 -4.14
CA MET A 100 -5.75 1.00 -4.94
C MET A 100 -4.86 0.21 -5.91
N TRP A 101 -4.11 -0.79 -5.42
CA TRP A 101 -3.22 -1.59 -6.27
C TRP A 101 -4.00 -2.45 -7.26
N SER A 102 -5.23 -2.86 -6.94
CA SER A 102 -6.09 -3.60 -7.88
C SER A 102 -6.47 -2.74 -9.07
N GLN A 103 -6.76 -1.45 -8.86
CA GLN A 103 -7.02 -0.53 -9.97
C GLN A 103 -5.76 -0.34 -10.83
N ILE A 104 -4.60 -0.08 -10.22
CA ILE A 104 -3.34 0.04 -10.97
C ILE A 104 -3.05 -1.23 -11.77
N SER A 105 -3.16 -2.40 -11.14
CA SER A 105 -2.96 -3.69 -11.80
C SER A 105 -3.93 -3.92 -12.94
N LEU A 106 -5.20 -3.55 -12.77
CA LEU A 106 -6.23 -3.68 -13.80
C LEU A 106 -5.95 -2.74 -14.97
N GLY A 107 -5.58 -1.49 -14.72
CA GLY A 107 -5.21 -0.52 -15.76
C GLY A 107 -4.04 -1.03 -16.60
N PHE A 108 -2.99 -1.54 -15.96
CA PHE A 108 -1.86 -2.14 -16.68
C PHE A 108 -2.24 -3.42 -17.44
N PHE A 109 -3.14 -4.24 -16.89
CA PHE A 109 -3.64 -5.43 -17.59
C PHE A 109 -4.40 -5.05 -18.87
N MET A 110 -5.30 -4.08 -18.78
CA MET A 110 -6.05 -3.60 -19.95
C MET A 110 -5.14 -2.92 -20.96
N ALA A 111 -4.14 -2.15 -20.52
CA ALA A 111 -3.14 -1.54 -21.38
C ALA A 111 -2.31 -2.59 -22.12
N PHE A 112 -1.91 -3.68 -21.45
CA PHE A 112 -1.23 -4.80 -22.09
C PHE A 112 -2.08 -5.46 -23.18
N VAL A 113 -3.36 -5.73 -22.87
CA VAL A 113 -4.25 -6.45 -23.81
C VAL A 113 -4.67 -5.59 -25.00
N ASN A 114 -4.85 -4.27 -24.81
CA ASN A 114 -5.53 -3.42 -25.80
C ASN A 114 -4.68 -2.26 -26.35
N ALA A 115 -3.60 -1.87 -25.69
CA ALA A 115 -2.84 -0.66 -26.01
C ALA A 115 -1.32 -0.89 -26.17
N GLY A 116 -0.86 -2.14 -26.13
CA GLY A 116 0.58 -2.47 -26.24
C GLY A 116 1.39 -2.13 -25.00
N GLY A 117 0.75 -2.04 -23.82
CA GLY A 117 1.42 -1.86 -22.54
C GLY A 117 2.34 -3.03 -22.17
N ALA A 118 3.28 -2.79 -21.25
CA ALA A 118 4.26 -3.80 -20.87
C ALA A 118 3.65 -4.88 -19.93
N PRO A 119 3.78 -6.18 -20.24
CA PRO A 119 3.26 -7.25 -19.37
C PRO A 119 3.98 -7.33 -18.02
N SER A 120 5.22 -6.85 -17.94
CA SER A 120 5.98 -6.78 -16.68
C SER A 120 5.29 -5.91 -15.63
N GLY A 121 4.62 -4.83 -16.05
CA GLY A 121 3.83 -3.99 -15.14
C GLY A 121 2.66 -4.75 -14.53
N VAL A 122 1.97 -5.60 -15.30
CA VAL A 122 0.88 -6.44 -14.80
C VAL A 122 1.37 -7.36 -13.67
N VAL A 123 2.51 -8.03 -13.87
CA VAL A 123 3.11 -8.90 -12.86
C VAL A 123 3.54 -8.12 -11.61
N ALA A 124 4.18 -6.97 -11.80
CA ALA A 124 4.64 -6.13 -10.70
C ALA A 124 3.46 -5.62 -9.84
N TRP A 125 2.45 -5.02 -10.45
CA TRP A 125 1.33 -4.41 -9.72
C TRP A 125 0.38 -5.45 -9.13
N SER A 126 0.13 -6.58 -9.80
CA SER A 126 -0.64 -7.68 -9.21
C SER A 126 0.07 -8.30 -8.01
N THR A 127 1.40 -8.35 -8.00
CA THR A 127 2.18 -8.79 -6.83
C THR A 127 1.94 -7.87 -5.62
N MET A 128 1.80 -6.56 -5.83
CA MET A 128 1.46 -5.62 -4.75
C MET A 128 0.07 -5.90 -4.17
N VAL A 129 -0.91 -6.25 -5.01
CA VAL A 129 -2.24 -6.69 -4.55
C VAL A 129 -2.12 -7.92 -3.66
N LEU A 130 -1.35 -8.93 -4.08
CA LEU A 130 -1.15 -10.15 -3.29
C LEU A 130 -0.48 -9.86 -1.95
N LEU A 131 0.52 -8.97 -1.91
CA LEU A 131 1.17 -8.55 -0.67
C LEU A 131 0.18 -7.87 0.28
N GLU A 132 -0.72 -7.02 -0.22
CA GLU A 132 -1.74 -6.40 0.62
C GLU A 132 -2.81 -7.38 1.12
N LEU A 133 -3.19 -8.37 0.30
CA LEU A 133 -4.07 -9.44 0.74
C LEU A 133 -3.43 -10.25 1.88
N VAL A 134 -2.14 -10.56 1.78
CA VAL A 134 -1.38 -11.23 2.86
C VAL A 134 -1.32 -10.35 4.11
N ASN A 135 -1.06 -9.05 3.97
CA ASN A 135 -1.03 -8.11 5.11
C ASN A 135 -2.41 -8.00 5.79
N SER A 136 -3.48 -7.96 5.00
CA SER A 136 -4.86 -7.95 5.48
C SER A 136 -5.19 -9.23 6.25
N TYR A 137 -4.87 -10.39 5.67
CA TYR A 137 -5.08 -11.69 6.32
C TYR A 137 -4.32 -11.80 7.65
N ARG A 138 -3.03 -11.41 7.67
CA ARG A 138 -2.21 -11.41 8.91
C ARG A 138 -2.81 -10.49 9.97
N SER A 139 -3.26 -9.30 9.58
CA SER A 139 -3.91 -8.35 10.49
C SER A 139 -5.21 -8.90 11.08
N TRP A 140 -6.02 -9.59 10.29
CA TRP A 140 -7.25 -10.25 10.77
C TRP A 140 -6.97 -11.46 11.66
N SER A 141 -5.93 -12.25 11.38
CA SER A 141 -5.51 -13.33 12.28
C SER A 141 -5.13 -12.80 13.66
N ASP A 142 -4.47 -11.64 13.73
CA ASP A 142 -4.15 -10.96 14.99
C ASP A 142 -5.42 -10.52 15.75
N VAL A 143 -6.48 -10.07 15.05
CA VAL A 143 -7.79 -9.78 15.67
C VAL A 143 -8.36 -11.03 16.34
N GLY A 144 -8.39 -12.16 15.62
CA GLY A 144 -8.96 -13.41 16.13
C GLY A 144 -8.23 -13.95 17.37
N LYS A 145 -6.90 -13.90 17.38
CA LYS A 145 -6.09 -14.31 18.54
C LYS A 145 -6.33 -13.44 19.78
N ASN A 146 -6.52 -12.13 19.59
CA ASN A 146 -6.82 -11.21 20.68
C ASN A 146 -8.24 -11.39 21.23
N ALA A 147 -9.19 -11.89 20.43
CA ALA A 147 -10.53 -12.22 20.87
C ALA A 147 -10.55 -13.54 21.68
N ALA A 148 -9.87 -14.58 21.19
CA ALA A 148 -9.80 -15.88 21.85
C ALA A 148 -9.02 -15.88 23.18
N GLY A 149 -8.05 -14.97 23.35
CA GLY A 149 -7.32 -14.82 24.62
C GLY A 149 -8.04 -14.02 25.71
N ARG A 150 -9.30 -13.61 25.47
CA ARG A 150 -10.16 -12.90 26.44
C ARG A 150 -11.29 -13.77 26.99
N GLU A 151 -11.37 -15.02 26.55
CA GLU A 151 -12.24 -16.08 27.11
C GLU A 151 -11.45 -16.93 28.12
#